data_AF-A0A0K3CWH0-F1
#
_entry.id   AF-A0A0K3CWH0-F1
#
_cell.length_a   1.000
_cell.length_b   1.000
_cell.length_c   1.000
_cell.angle_alpha   90.00
_cell.angle_beta   90.00
_cell.angle_gamma   90.00
#
_symmetry.space_group_name_H-M   'P 1'
#
loop_
_entity.id
_entity.type
_entity.pdbx_description
1 polymer ?
#
loop_
_entity_poly.entity_id
_entity_poly.type
_entity_poly.pdbx_seq_one_letter_code
_entity_poly.pdbx_strand_id
1 'polypeptide(L)'
;WEQNKRWRFSAHSFFFPDPLRGDYNIAGLNFQWGEEGIFGMALSPLRSDGFRTMYFSPLASHRQFAVSTRILRDETRVEDSFHDFIALDERGPNAHTTSHVMSDDGIELFNLIDQNAVGCW
;
A
#
# COMPACT_ATOMS: atom_id res chain seq x y z
N TRP A 1 22.41 0.28 -5.37
CA TRP A 1 22.82 -0.86 -6.23
C TRP A 1 24.32 -1.08 -6.15
N GLU A 2 25.13 -0.01 -6.20
CA GLU A 2 26.60 -0.04 -6.07
C GLU A 2 27.11 -0.83 -4.85
N GLN A 3 26.38 -0.77 -3.72
CA GLN A 3 26.78 -1.45 -2.47
C GLN A 3 26.37 -2.93 -2.40
N ASN A 4 25.62 -3.46 -3.37
CA ASN A 4 25.10 -4.84 -3.39
C ASN A 4 24.37 -5.27 -2.09
N LYS A 5 23.71 -4.33 -1.41
CA LYS A 5 22.91 -4.59 -0.21
C LYS A 5 21.42 -4.66 -0.54
N ARG A 6 20.73 -5.54 0.17
CA ARG A 6 19.26 -5.64 0.21
C ARG A 6 18.84 -6.05 1.61
N TRP A 7 17.71 -5.54 2.07
CA TRP A 7 17.06 -5.94 3.31
C TRP A 7 15.57 -6.09 3.08
N ARG A 8 14.90 -6.77 4.02
CA ARG A 8 13.49 -7.13 3.90
C ARG A 8 12.76 -6.73 5.17
N PHE A 9 11.76 -5.87 5.03
CA PHE A 9 10.78 -5.63 6.08
C PHE A 9 9.74 -6.76 6.03
N SER A 10 9.98 -7.86 6.76
CA SER A 10 9.16 -9.08 6.66
C SER A 10 8.03 -9.17 7.68
N ALA A 11 8.16 -8.53 8.84
CA ALA A 11 7.27 -8.74 9.98
C ALA A 11 6.24 -7.62 10.19
N HIS A 12 6.22 -6.60 9.33
CA HIS A 12 5.33 -5.46 9.55
C HIS A 12 3.88 -5.81 9.23
N SER A 13 3.00 -5.69 10.22
CA SER A 13 1.62 -6.18 10.11
C SER A 13 0.79 -5.52 9.00
N PHE A 14 1.13 -4.29 8.59
CA PHE A 14 0.45 -3.60 7.48
C PHE A 14 0.70 -4.22 6.11
N PHE A 15 1.65 -5.16 5.99
CA PHE A 15 1.88 -5.89 4.75
C PHE A 15 1.00 -7.13 4.62
N PHE A 16 0.33 -7.55 5.70
CA PHE A 16 -0.49 -8.75 5.71
C PHE A 16 -1.93 -8.44 5.27
N PRO A 17 -2.62 -9.44 4.71
CA PRO A 17 -4.03 -9.32 4.39
C PRO A 17 -4.86 -9.06 5.65
N ASP A 18 -5.94 -8.29 5.49
CA ASP A 18 -7.00 -8.19 6.49
C ASP A 18 -7.91 -9.42 6.36
N PRO A 19 -8.01 -10.28 7.39
CA PRO A 19 -8.80 -11.50 7.32
C PRO A 19 -10.31 -11.23 7.12
N LEU A 20 -10.77 -9.99 7.31
CA LEU A 20 -12.16 -9.59 7.09
C LEU A 20 -12.43 -9.09 5.66
N ARG A 21 -11.38 -8.98 4.83
CA ARG A 21 -11.42 -8.38 3.48
C ARG A 21 -10.95 -9.34 2.39
N GLY A 22 -11.21 -10.63 2.60
CA GLY A 22 -10.89 -11.68 1.62
C GLY A 22 -12.01 -12.01 0.64
N ASP A 23 -13.19 -11.38 0.75
CA ASP A 23 -14.35 -11.63 -0.12
C ASP A 23 -14.47 -10.54 -1.18
N TYR A 24 -14.54 -10.93 -2.46
CA TYR A 24 -14.57 -10.02 -3.59
C TYR A 24 -15.89 -10.16 -4.35
N ASN A 25 -16.37 -9.05 -4.90
CA ASN A 25 -17.43 -9.10 -5.91
C ASN A 25 -17.06 -8.17 -7.08
N ILE A 26 -16.63 -8.76 -8.20
CA ILE A 26 -16.21 -8.02 -9.38
C ILE A 26 -17.19 -8.32 -10.50
N ALA A 27 -17.98 -7.32 -10.87
CA ALA A 27 -18.99 -7.42 -11.93
C ALA A 27 -19.96 -8.62 -11.76
N GLY A 28 -20.33 -8.94 -10.51
CA GLY A 28 -21.23 -10.04 -10.17
C GLY A 28 -20.53 -11.39 -9.97
N LEU A 29 -19.22 -11.49 -10.20
CA LEU A 29 -18.43 -12.67 -9.86
C LEU A 29 -17.97 -12.58 -8.41
N ASN A 30 -18.42 -13.51 -7.58
CA ASN A 30 -17.98 -13.65 -6.20
C ASN A 30 -16.92 -14.73 -6.06
N PHE A 31 -15.82 -14.42 -5.38
CA PHE A 31 -14.76 -15.35 -5.06
C PHE A 31 -14.00 -14.87 -3.81
N GLN A 32 -13.34 -15.80 -3.13
CA GLN A 32 -12.53 -15.52 -1.95
C GLN A 32 -11.05 -15.55 -2.30
N TRP A 33 -10.33 -14.49 -1.94
CA TRP A 33 -8.89 -14.35 -2.13
C TRP A 33 -8.26 -13.56 -0.96
N GLY A 34 -8.25 -14.19 0.22
CA GLY A 34 -7.86 -13.53 1.47
C GLY A 34 -6.39 -13.62 1.86
N GLU A 35 -5.54 -14.29 1.08
CA GLU A 35 -4.15 -14.55 1.45
C GLU A 35 -3.16 -13.50 0.93
N GLU A 36 -3.60 -12.61 0.04
CA GLU A 36 -2.71 -11.66 -0.65
C GLU A 36 -2.42 -10.42 0.18
N GLY A 37 -1.14 -10.30 0.55
CA GLY A 37 -0.58 -9.15 1.26
C GLY A 37 -0.33 -7.94 0.36
N ILE A 38 0.68 -7.15 0.70
CA ILE A 38 1.08 -5.93 -0.05
C ILE A 38 1.10 -6.15 -1.56
N PHE A 39 0.36 -5.32 -2.30
CA PHE A 39 0.13 -5.50 -3.74
C PHE A 39 0.24 -4.17 -4.48
N GLY A 40 -0.58 -3.19 -4.11
CA GLY A 40 -0.58 -1.84 -4.69
C GLY A 40 0.43 -0.93 -4.01
N MET A 41 1.22 -0.19 -4.80
CA MET A 41 2.19 0.79 -4.29
C MET A 41 2.30 2.01 -5.20
N ALA A 42 2.44 3.19 -4.62
CA ALA A 42 2.77 4.44 -5.31
C ALA A 42 3.74 5.28 -4.49
N LEU A 43 4.54 6.12 -5.17
CA LEU A 43 5.47 7.04 -4.53
C LEU A 43 4.99 8.48 -4.71
N SER A 44 4.99 9.24 -3.61
CA SER A 44 4.73 10.68 -3.67
C SER A 44 5.77 11.43 -4.49
N PRO A 45 5.48 12.68 -4.90
CA PRO A 45 6.51 13.64 -5.27
C PRO A 45 7.60 13.74 -4.19
N LEU A 46 8.78 14.20 -4.60
CA LEU A 46 9.88 14.40 -3.66
C LEU A 46 9.49 15.47 -2.63
N ARG A 47 9.58 15.13 -1.34
CA ARG A 47 9.29 16.06 -0.25
C ARG A 47 10.51 16.92 0.07
N SER A 48 10.33 17.95 0.89
CA SER A 48 11.37 18.88 1.31
C SER A 48 12.54 18.22 2.05
N ASP A 49 12.35 17.03 2.62
CA ASP A 49 13.40 16.25 3.29
C ASP A 49 14.24 15.41 2.31
N GLY A 50 13.96 15.47 1.00
CA GLY A 50 14.66 14.71 -0.03
C GLY A 50 14.21 13.24 -0.15
N PHE A 51 13.11 12.86 0.51
CA PHE A 51 12.53 11.53 0.43
C PHE A 51 11.10 11.58 -0.10
N ARG A 52 10.61 10.44 -0.58
CA ARG A 52 9.22 10.24 -0.99
C ARG A 52 8.46 9.50 0.11
N THR A 53 7.15 9.70 0.19
CA THR A 53 6.26 8.79 0.91
C THR A 53 5.89 7.66 -0.03
N MET A 54 6.04 6.41 0.43
CA MET A 54 5.46 5.26 -0.24
C MET A 54 4.09 5.00 0.34
N TYR A 55 3.07 5.08 -0.51
CA TYR A 55 1.73 4.62 -0.21
C TYR A 55 1.58 3.19 -0.70
N PHE A 56 0.94 2.33 0.08
CA PHE A 56 0.77 0.93 -0.27
C PHE A 56 -0.49 0.32 0.35
N SER A 57 -0.97 -0.76 -0.23
CA SER A 57 -2.12 -1.53 0.29
C SER A 57 -1.89 -3.03 0.08
N PRO A 58 -2.25 -3.87 1.06
CA PRO A 58 -2.55 -5.27 0.79
C PRO A 58 -3.72 -5.41 -0.16
N LEU A 59 -3.73 -6.46 -0.99
CA LEU A 59 -4.84 -6.72 -1.91
C LEU A 59 -6.14 -6.99 -1.13
N ALA A 60 -6.07 -7.88 -0.14
CA ALA A 60 -7.16 -8.14 0.79
C ALA A 60 -7.20 -7.05 1.88
N SER A 61 -7.53 -5.82 1.48
CA SER A 61 -7.74 -4.68 2.38
C SER A 61 -8.57 -3.58 1.74
N HIS A 62 -9.27 -2.80 2.55
CA HIS A 62 -9.91 -1.53 2.14
C HIS A 62 -9.13 -0.31 2.62
N ARG A 63 -7.95 -0.55 3.21
CA ARG A 63 -7.09 0.48 3.79
C ARG A 63 -5.79 0.61 3.00
N GLN A 64 -5.32 1.84 2.94
CA GLN A 64 -3.99 2.17 2.47
C GLN A 64 -3.11 2.60 3.66
N PHE A 65 -1.82 2.37 3.52
CA PHE A 65 -0.81 2.68 4.50
C PHE A 65 0.27 3.55 3.85
N ALA A 66 1.03 4.24 4.69
CA ALA A 66 2.09 5.13 4.24
C ALA A 66 3.36 4.94 5.06
N VAL A 67 4.52 5.09 4.42
CA VAL A 67 5.82 5.12 5.09
C VAL A 67 6.79 6.01 4.33
N SER A 68 7.68 6.71 5.03
CA SER A 68 8.75 7.46 4.36
C SER A 68 9.78 6.50 3.77
N THR A 69 10.17 6.74 2.52
CA THR A 69 11.29 6.02 1.89
C THR A 69 12.62 6.25 2.59
N ARG A 70 12.74 7.25 3.47
CA ARG A 70 13.90 7.40 4.37
C ARG A 70 14.06 6.18 5.28
N ILE A 71 12.95 5.69 5.84
CA ILE A 71 12.92 4.50 6.70
C ILE A 71 13.25 3.26 5.89
N LEU A 72 12.63 3.12 4.71
CA LEU A 72 12.87 1.96 3.84
C LEU A 72 14.31 1.88 3.31
N ARG A 73 15.03 3.00 3.29
CA ARG A 73 16.43 3.10 2.82
C ARG A 73 17.48 2.77 3.88
N ASP A 74 17.07 2.54 5.13
CA ASP A 74 17.97 2.29 6.26
C ASP A 74 17.80 0.85 6.77
N GLU A 75 18.85 0.04 6.63
CA GLU A 75 18.85 -1.39 6.99
C GLU A 75 18.65 -1.63 8.49
N THR A 76 18.99 -0.65 9.33
CA THR A 76 18.83 -0.75 10.79
C THR A 76 17.37 -0.60 11.23
N ARG A 77 16.50 -0.08 10.34
CA ARG A 77 15.08 0.15 10.62
C ARG A 77 14.20 -1.08 10.42
N VAL A 78 14.74 -2.19 9.89
CA VAL A 78 13.96 -3.38 9.49
C VAL A 78 13.07 -3.93 10.62
N GLU A 79 13.58 -3.91 11.85
CA GLU A 79 12.88 -4.48 13.03
C GLU A 79 12.38 -3.40 14.00
N ASP A 80 12.78 -2.14 13.83
CA ASP A 80 12.55 -1.07 14.81
C ASP A 80 11.73 0.11 14.26
N SER A 81 10.96 -0.08 13.19
CA SER A 81 10.22 1.00 12.51
C SER A 81 8.71 0.90 12.54
N PHE A 82 8.15 0.03 13.39
CA PHE A 82 6.69 -0.20 13.41
C PHE A 82 5.86 1.10 13.52
N HIS A 83 6.31 2.05 14.35
CA HIS A 83 5.62 3.32 14.57
C HIS A 83 5.89 4.40 13.50
N ASP A 84 6.79 4.15 12.54
CA ASP A 84 7.00 5.05 11.40
C ASP A 84 6.02 4.80 10.25
N PHE A 85 5.35 3.64 10.25
CA PHE A 85 4.31 3.33 9.30
C PHE A 85 2.99 3.91 9.79
N ILE A 86 2.25 4.51 8.86
CA ILE A 86 1.00 5.20 9.13
C ILE A 86 -0.14 4.43 8.48
N ALA A 87 -1.16 4.10 9.28
CA ALA A 87 -2.43 3.62 8.77
C ALA A 87 -3.31 4.81 8.37
N LEU A 88 -3.75 4.86 7.12
CA LEU A 88 -4.72 5.87 6.67
C LEU A 88 -6.14 5.41 6.99
N ASP A 89 -7.09 6.32 6.83
CA ASP A 89 -8.50 6.00 6.96
C ASP A 89 -8.92 4.94 5.92
N GLU A 90 -9.89 4.11 6.31
CA GLU A 90 -10.44 3.10 5.41
C GLU A 90 -11.31 3.77 4.34
N ARG A 91 -11.20 3.34 3.07
CA ARG A 91 -11.92 3.97 1.95
C ARG A 91 -13.43 3.71 1.96
N GLY A 92 -13.87 2.71 2.72
CA GLY A 92 -15.26 2.28 2.80
C GLY A 92 -15.48 0.88 2.22
N PRO A 93 -16.74 0.42 2.15
CA PRO A 93 -17.05 -0.93 1.68
C PRO A 93 -16.67 -1.11 0.20
N ASN A 94 -16.32 -2.36 -0.16
CA ASN A 94 -16.01 -2.77 -1.52
C ASN A 94 -14.91 -1.91 -2.17
N ALA A 95 -13.85 -1.62 -1.41
CA ALA A 95 -12.79 -0.71 -1.85
C ALA A 95 -11.44 -1.42 -2.01
N HIS A 96 -11.43 -2.67 -2.49
CA HIS A 96 -10.16 -3.32 -2.83
C HIS A 96 -9.49 -2.61 -4.00
N THR A 97 -8.16 -2.55 -3.93
CA THR A 97 -7.32 -1.85 -4.89
C THR A 97 -6.20 -2.76 -5.35
N THR A 98 -5.73 -2.62 -6.59
CA THR A 98 -4.59 -3.42 -7.09
C THR A 98 -3.42 -2.53 -7.49
N SER A 99 -3.67 -1.53 -8.32
CA SER A 99 -2.64 -0.71 -8.96
C SER A 99 -2.84 0.74 -8.57
N HIS A 100 -1.73 1.38 -8.27
CA HIS A 100 -1.67 2.76 -7.81
C HIS A 100 -0.63 3.50 -8.64
N VAL A 101 -0.88 4.76 -8.93
CA VAL A 101 0.10 5.67 -9.52
C VAL A 101 -0.14 7.05 -8.97
N MET A 102 0.92 7.81 -8.70
CA MET A 102 0.81 9.19 -8.25
C MET A 102 1.46 10.12 -9.26
N SER A 103 0.78 11.23 -9.58
CA SER A 103 1.31 12.27 -10.46
C SER A 103 2.38 13.11 -9.75
N ASP A 104 3.12 13.90 -10.53
CA ASP A 104 4.10 14.85 -9.98
C ASP A 104 3.43 15.99 -9.18
N ASP A 105 2.14 16.25 -9.42
CA ASP A 105 1.32 17.18 -8.64
C ASP A 105 0.78 16.56 -7.33
N GLY A 106 1.05 15.27 -7.08
CA GLY A 106 0.67 14.57 -5.86
C GLY A 106 -0.73 13.95 -5.87
N ILE A 107 -1.36 13.85 -7.04
CA ILE A 107 -2.68 13.20 -7.19
C ILE A 107 -2.46 11.69 -7.37
N GLU A 108 -3.02 10.87 -6.47
CA GLU A 108 -3.02 9.42 -6.64
C GLU A 108 -4.20 8.99 -7.51
N LEU A 109 -3.95 8.08 -8.45
CA LEU A 109 -4.97 7.31 -9.16
C LEU A 109 -4.83 5.84 -8.78
N PHE A 110 -5.95 5.20 -8.51
CA PHE A 110 -6.01 3.78 -8.15
C PHE A 110 -7.30 3.16 -8.68
N ASN A 111 -7.28 1.86 -8.92
CA ASN A 111 -8.48 1.13 -9.32
C ASN A 111 -9.27 0.63 -8.12
N LEU A 112 -10.60 0.68 -8.22
CA LEU A 112 -11.55 0.13 -7.25
C LEU A 112 -12.23 -1.08 -7.91
N ILE A 113 -11.67 -2.26 -7.71
CA ILE A 113 -12.02 -3.44 -8.53
C ILE A 113 -13.44 -3.93 -8.29
N ASP A 114 -13.93 -3.91 -7.05
CA ASP A 114 -15.31 -4.31 -6.74
C ASP A 114 -16.34 -3.32 -7.32
N GLN A 115 -15.92 -2.07 -7.50
CA GLN A 115 -16.79 -0.99 -7.99
C GLN A 115 -16.69 -0.79 -9.50
N ASN A 116 -15.80 -1.52 -10.20
CA ASN A 116 -15.46 -1.29 -11.61
C ASN A 116 -15.14 0.18 -11.91
N ALA A 117 -14.37 0.84 -11.03
CA ALA A 117 -14.12 2.27 -11.08
C ALA A 117 -12.63 2.63 -10.94
N VAL A 118 -12.31 3.89 -11.22
CA VAL A 118 -11.03 4.52 -10.89
C VAL A 118 -11.30 5.59 -9.85
N GLY A 119 -10.57 5.54 -8.74
CA GLY A 119 -10.59 6.55 -7.71
C GLY A 119 -9.38 7.48 -7.80
N CYS A 120 -9.51 8.65 -7.20
CA CYS A 120 -8.42 9.57 -6.99
C CYS A 120 -8.45 10.19 -5.59
N TRP A 121 -7.30 10.72 -5.16
CA TRP A 121 -7.12 11.46 -3.93
C TRP A 121 -5.97 12.45 -4.08
#